data_AF-A0A550GA97-F1
#
_entry.id   AF-A0A550GA97-F1
#
_cell.length_a   1.000
_cell.length_b   1.000
_cell.length_c   1.000
_cell.angle_alpha   90.00
_cell.angle_beta   90.00
_cell.angle_gamma   90.00
#
_symmetry.space_group_name_H-M   'P 1'
#
loop_
_entity.id
_entity.type
_entity.pdbx_description
1 polymer ?
#
loop_
_entity_poly.entity_id
_entity_poly.type
_entity_poly.pdbx_seq_one_letter_code
_entity_poly.pdbx_strand_id
1 'polypeptide(L)' 'MSLTDWFLLGVAIVGIVLFLYGANYYEPVVGWVGVAFFAVAFVVFLTLYVRGELTKKPAQNP' A
#
# COMPACT_ATOMS: atom_id res chain seq x y z
N MET A 1 -5.03 -11.84 7.17
CA MET A 1 -4.11 -10.95 6.44
C MET A 1 -2.72 -11.55 6.48
N SER A 2 -2.07 -11.61 5.32
CA SER A 2 -0.70 -12.09 5.18
C SER A 2 0.29 -11.11 5.81
N LEU A 3 1.53 -11.55 6.07
CA LEU A 3 2.62 -10.66 6.50
C LEU A 3 2.89 -9.55 5.47
N THR A 4 2.67 -9.83 4.18
CA THR A 4 2.75 -8.84 3.11
C THR A 4 1.67 -7.76 3.23
N ASP A 5 0.45 -8.12 3.64
CA ASP A 5 -0.64 -7.14 3.81
C ASP A 5 -0.31 -6.17 4.95
N TRP A 6 0.21 -6.69 6.07
CA TRP A 6 0.67 -5.89 7.20
C TRP A 6 1.84 -4.98 6.85
N PHE A 7 2.80 -5.50 6.07
CA PHE A 7 3.91 -4.69 5.56
C PHE A 7 3.41 -3.54 4.68
N LEU A 8 2.52 -3.81 3.72
CA LEU A 8 1.95 -2.79 2.84
C LEU A 8 1.16 -1.74 3.61
N LEU A 9 0.42 -2.15 4.64
CA LEU A 9 -0.26 -1.23 5.55
C LEU A 9 0.74 -0.32 6.27
N GLY A 10 1.85 -0.88 6.77
CA GLY A 10 2.93 -0.11 7.38
C GLY A 10 3.53 0.93 6.42
N VAL A 11 3.83 0.51 5.18
CA VAL A 11 4.34 1.43 4.14
C VAL A 11 3.34 2.56 3.84
N ALA A 12 2.05 2.24 3.75
CA ALA A 12 1.01 3.24 3.52
C ALA A 12 0.92 4.26 4.67
N ILE A 13 0.99 3.79 5.93
CA ILE A 13 1.00 4.66 7.11
C ILE A 13 2.24 5.56 7.12
N VAL A 14 3.42 5.01 6.84
CA VAL A 14 4.67 5.80 6.73
C VAL A 14 4.54 6.86 5.63
N GLY A 15 3.95 6.52 4.48
CA GLY A 15 3.68 7.47 3.41
C GLY A 15 2.80 8.64 3.86
N ILE A 16 1.73 8.36 4.60
CA ILE A 16 0.84 9.40 5.17
C ILE A 16 1.62 10.28 6.16
N VAL A 17 2.43 9.70 7.05
CA VAL A 17 3.23 10.46 8.02
C VAL A 17 4.24 11.36 7.32
N LEU A 18 4.94 10.86 6.29
CA LEU A 18 5.89 11.65 5.49
C LEU A 18 5.20 12.78 4.74
N PHE A 19 4.01 12.53 4.18
CA PHE A 19 3.23 13.58 3.52
C PHE A 19 2.86 14.70 4.50
N LEU A 20 2.32 14.35 5.67
CA LEU A 20 1.95 15.31 6.71
C LEU A 20 3.17 16.07 7.24
N TYR A 21 4.30 15.38 7.44
CA TYR A 21 5.55 16.01 7.84
C TYR A 21 6.04 17.00 6.77
N GLY A 22 6.13 16.59 5.52
CA GLY A 22 6.55 17.47 4.42
C GLY A 22 5.65 18.69 4.28
N ALA A 23 4.33 18.50 4.40
CA ALA A 23 3.36 19.60 4.37
C ALA A 23 3.51 20.56 5.57
N ASN A 24 3.76 20.04 6.77
CA ASN A 24 3.93 20.84 7.98
C ASN A 24 5.23 21.66 7.99
N TYR A 25 6.31 21.13 7.40
CA TYR A 25 7.61 21.78 7.36
C TYR A 25 7.90 22.49 6.02
N TYR A 26 6.90 22.59 5.13
CA TYR A 26 7.05 23.12 3.78
C TYR A 26 8.20 22.49 3.00
N GLU A 27 8.46 21.20 3.23
CA GLU A 27 9.51 20.43 2.54
C GLU A 27 8.86 19.55 1.44
N PRO A 28 8.77 20.05 0.19
CA PRO A 28 8.03 19.37 -0.87
C PRO A 28 8.60 17.99 -1.21
N VAL A 29 9.92 17.77 -1.15
CA VAL A 29 10.50 16.47 -1.52
C VAL A 29 10.00 15.41 -0.57
N VAL A 30 10.02 15.67 0.73
CA VAL A 30 9.51 14.73 1.75
C VAL A 30 8.00 14.49 1.56
N GLY A 31 7.24 15.55 1.29
CA GLY A 31 5.80 15.44 1.04
C GLY A 31 5.47 14.51 -0.13
N TRP A 32 6.13 14.72 -1.28
CA TRP A 32 5.92 13.92 -2.48
C TRP A 32 6.43 12.48 -2.35
N VAL A 33 7.52 12.24 -1.61
CA VAL A 33 7.97 10.89 -1.26
C VAL A 33 6.89 10.15 -0.46
N GLY A 34 6.24 10.83 0.49
CA GLY A 34 5.11 10.28 1.23
C GLY A 34 3.94 9.86 0.34
N VAL A 35 3.56 10.71 -0.62
CA VAL A 35 2.53 10.40 -1.63
C VAL A 35 2.91 9.18 -2.46
N ALA A 36 4.16 9.11 -2.92
CA ALA A 36 4.66 7.97 -3.70
C ALA A 36 4.59 6.66 -2.89
N PHE A 37 4.98 6.69 -1.61
CA PHE A 37 4.91 5.51 -0.73
C PHE A 37 3.48 5.00 -0.58
N PHE A 38 2.52 5.90 -0.34
CA PHE A 38 1.11 5.54 -0.23
C PHE A 38 0.56 4.97 -1.53
N ALA A 39 0.82 5.64 -2.67
CA ALA A 39 0.33 5.22 -3.98
C ALA A 39 0.88 3.84 -4.38
N VAL A 40 2.18 3.61 -4.20
CA VAL A 40 2.80 2.31 -4.51
C VAL A 40 2.25 1.21 -3.60
N ALA A 41 2.14 1.44 -2.29
CA ALA A 41 1.59 0.46 -1.37
C ALA A 41 0.16 0.06 -1.75
N PHE A 42 -0.67 1.03 -2.13
CA PHE A 42 -2.04 0.80 -2.58
C PHE A 42 -2.12 0.00 -3.88
N VAL A 43 -1.31 0.36 -4.89
CA VAL A 43 -1.27 -0.35 -6.19
C VAL A 43 -0.79 -1.78 -6.01
N VAL A 44 0.25 -2.01 -5.21
CA VAL A 44 0.76 -3.36 -4.94
C VAL A 44 -0.28 -4.19 -4.19
N PHE A 45 -0.94 -3.62 -3.18
CA PHE A 45 -2.01 -4.30 -2.45
C PHE A 45 -3.14 -4.75 -3.39
N LEU A 46 -3.64 -3.85 -4.24
CA LEU A 46 -4.68 -4.18 -5.22
C LEU A 46 -4.22 -5.26 -6.20
N THR A 47 -2.99 -5.16 -6.69
CA THR A 47 -2.42 -6.14 -7.63
C THR A 47 -2.38 -7.54 -7.01
N LEU A 48 -1.90 -7.65 -5.76
CA LEU A 48 -1.85 -8.91 -5.03
C LEU A 48 -3.24 -9.45 -4.73
N TYR A 49 -4.17 -8.58 -4.35
CA TYR A 49 -5.56 -8.95 -4.11
C TYR A 49 -6.20 -9.55 -5.38
N VAL A 50 -6.14 -8.84 -6.50
CA VAL A 50 -6.69 -9.30 -7.78
C VAL A 50 -6.03 -10.60 -8.22
N ARG A 51 -4.70 -10.73 -8.12
CA ARG A 51 -4.00 -11.98 -8.43
C ARG A 51 -4.48 -13.12 -7.53
N GLY A 52 -4.68 -12.86 -6.25
CA GLY A 52 -5.26 -13.81 -5.30
C GLY A 52 -6.62 -14.30 -5.77
N GLU A 53 -7.54 -13.38 -6.11
CA GLU A 53 -8.86 -13.74 -6.62
C GLU A 53 -8.81 -14.53 -7.93
N LEU A 54 -7.94 -14.17 -8.87
CA LEU A 54 -7.79 -14.87 -10.15
C LEU A 54 -7.17 -16.27 -10.04
N THR A 55 -6.38 -16.52 -8.99
CA THR A 55 -5.68 -17.81 -8.78
C THR A 55 -6.41 -18.74 -7.83
N LYS A 56 -7.52 -18.30 -7.22
CA LYS A 56 -8.41 -19.18 -6.47
C LYS A 56 -8.97 -20.23 -7.44
N LYS A 57 -8.64 -21.49 -7.21
CA LYS A 57 -9.30 -22.60 -7.91
C LYS A 57 -10.81 -22.55 -7.62
N PRO A 58 -11.67 -22.85 -8.60
CA PRO A 58 -13.09 -23.00 -8.34
C PRO A 58 -13.26 -24.05 -7.24
N ALA A 59 -14.18 -23.78 -6.29
CA ALA A 59 -14.49 -24.72 -5.23
C ALA A 59 -14.79 -26.08 -5.86
N GLN A 60 -14.01 -27.09 -5.49
CA GLN A 60 -14.31 -28.47 -5.87
C GLN A 60 -15.56 -28.85 -5.09
N ASN A 61 -16.71 -28.69 -5.73
CA ASN A 61 -17.99 -29.09 -5.17
C ASN A 61 -17.91 -30.60 -4.85
N PRO A 62 -18.35 -31.03 -3.65
CA PRO A 62 -18.33 -32.42 -3.24
C PRO A 62 -19.22 -33.31 -4.12
#